data_AF-A0A3C0IRE1-F1
#
_entry.id   AF-A0A3C0IRE1-F1
#
_cell.length_a   1.000
_cell.length_b   1.000
_cell.length_c   1.000
_cell.angle_alpha   90.00
_cell.angle_beta   90.00
_cell.angle_gamma   90.00
#
_symmetry.space_group_name_H-M   'P 1'
#
loop_
_entity.id
_entity.type
_entity.pdbx_description
1 polymer ?
#
loop_
_entity_poly.entity_id
_entity_poly.type
_entity_poly.pdbx_seq_one_letter_code
_entity_poly.pdbx_strand_id
1 'polypeptide(L)'
;APKAIPTANFPAGGTIWNTTSAIGGSPMLVYDNAIRITDSEELISVNNTTDRPRSAIGHTSNGIIVLLAVEGDNSPTYPGINLNNLANMLKDLGCTYAINLDGGGSTSMVVGGTRTVRPGDGGNERGVISAVIIKRK
;
A
#
# COMPACT_ATOMS: atom_id res chain seq x y z
N ALA A 1 20.36 21.93 -10.98
CA ALA A 1 21.22 20.82 -11.40
C ALA A 1 20.70 19.53 -10.76
N PRO A 2 20.77 18.36 -11.43
CA PRO A 2 20.41 17.09 -10.80
C PRO A 2 21.29 16.84 -9.57
N LYS A 3 20.75 16.16 -8.55
CA LYS A 3 21.56 15.72 -7.40
C LYS A 3 22.58 14.67 -7.86
N ALA A 4 23.70 14.60 -7.14
CA ALA A 4 24.74 13.62 -7.42
C ALA A 4 24.21 12.18 -7.28
N ILE A 5 24.70 11.28 -8.14
CA ILE A 5 24.29 9.87 -8.19
C ILE A 5 24.71 9.18 -6.89
N PRO A 6 23.80 8.45 -6.20
CA PRO A 6 24.17 7.67 -5.04
C PRO A 6 25.25 6.63 -5.34
N THR A 7 26.19 6.46 -4.41
CA THR A 7 27.24 5.42 -4.44
C THR A 7 27.29 4.73 -3.08
N ALA A 8 28.13 3.71 -2.92
CA ALA A 8 28.36 3.08 -1.62
C ALA A 8 28.81 4.06 -0.51
N ASN A 9 29.39 5.21 -0.87
CA ASN A 9 29.91 6.21 0.07
C ASN A 9 29.19 7.57 -0.04
N PHE A 10 28.17 7.70 -0.90
CA PHE A 10 27.47 8.96 -1.14
C PHE A 10 25.95 8.77 -1.29
N PRO A 11 25.10 9.55 -0.61
CA PRO A 11 25.45 10.50 0.44
C PRO A 11 26.12 9.82 1.64
N ALA A 12 26.98 10.56 2.34
CA ALA A 12 27.64 10.05 3.54
C ALA A 12 26.61 9.78 4.65
N GLY A 13 26.94 8.86 5.57
CA GLY A 13 26.08 8.51 6.71
C GLY A 13 25.08 7.38 6.44
N GLY A 14 25.14 6.73 5.28
CA GLY A 14 24.42 5.49 5.04
C GLY A 14 24.82 4.40 6.03
N THR A 15 23.85 3.64 6.51
CA THR A 15 24.05 2.47 7.38
C THR A 15 23.49 1.23 6.69
N ILE A 16 24.02 0.05 7.03
CA ILE A 16 23.48 -1.20 6.51
C ILE A 16 22.04 -1.34 7.00
N TRP A 17 21.10 -1.46 6.07
CA TRP A 17 19.72 -1.74 6.39
C TRP A 17 19.56 -3.22 6.72
N ASN A 18 19.64 -3.55 8.03
CA ASN A 18 19.51 -4.93 8.52
C ASN A 18 18.04 -5.40 8.52
N THR A 19 17.48 -5.65 7.33
CA THR A 19 16.13 -6.19 7.15
C THR A 19 16.16 -7.56 6.47
N THR A 20 15.23 -8.43 6.85
CA THR A 20 15.05 -9.76 6.23
C THR A 20 14.06 -9.75 5.08
N SER A 21 13.21 -8.73 4.99
CA SER A 21 12.15 -8.64 3.98
C SER A 21 11.77 -7.18 3.73
N ALA A 22 11.40 -6.88 2.50
CA ALA A 22 10.92 -5.57 2.10
C ALA A 22 9.86 -5.72 1.00
N ILE A 23 8.92 -4.78 0.95
CA ILE A 23 7.98 -4.60 -0.14
C ILE A 23 7.99 -3.11 -0.50
N GLY A 24 8.08 -2.81 -1.80
CA GLY A 24 7.88 -1.47 -2.32
C GLY A 24 6.39 -1.19 -2.55
N GLY A 25 6.01 0.07 -2.39
CA GLY A 25 4.68 0.58 -2.68
C GLY A 25 4.76 2.03 -3.12
N SER A 26 3.63 2.62 -3.50
CA SER A 26 3.48 4.05 -3.78
C SER A 26 2.00 4.40 -3.99
N PRO A 27 1.57 5.63 -3.65
CA PRO A 27 2.30 6.60 -2.85
C PRO A 27 2.30 6.28 -1.34
N MET A 28 3.11 6.98 -0.55
CA MET A 28 2.84 7.09 0.89
C MET A 28 1.45 7.70 1.10
N LEU A 29 0.77 7.24 2.15
CA LEU A 29 -0.60 7.65 2.50
C LEU A 29 -0.62 8.36 3.84
N VAL A 30 0.11 7.81 4.81
CA VAL A 30 0.28 8.36 6.16
C VAL A 30 1.77 8.43 6.44
N TYR A 31 2.23 9.59 6.90
CA TYR A 31 3.60 9.82 7.29
C TYR A 31 3.62 10.58 8.61
N ASP A 32 4.36 10.05 9.58
CA ASP A 32 4.51 10.66 10.91
C ASP A 32 3.16 11.06 11.52
N ASN A 33 2.24 10.08 11.55
CA ASN A 33 0.92 10.24 12.14
C ASN A 33 0.04 11.31 11.46
N ALA A 34 0.36 11.75 10.24
CA ALA A 34 -0.44 12.68 9.45
C ALA A 34 -0.75 12.10 8.07
N ILE A 35 -1.93 12.40 7.53
CA ILE A 35 -2.25 12.06 6.13
C ILE A 35 -1.34 12.90 5.23
N ARG A 36 -0.56 12.20 4.40
CA ARG A 36 0.37 12.79 3.45
C ARG A 36 0.43 11.89 2.22
N ILE A 37 -0.38 12.22 1.22
CA ILE A 37 -0.39 11.50 -0.06
C ILE A 37 0.70 12.11 -0.95
N THR A 38 1.73 11.32 -1.23
CA THR A 38 3.01 11.79 -1.77
C THR A 38 3.23 11.46 -3.24
N ASP A 39 2.19 11.13 -3.99
CA ASP A 39 2.26 10.75 -5.41
C ASP A 39 2.99 11.80 -6.27
N SER A 40 2.71 13.09 -6.01
CA SER A 40 3.38 14.20 -6.69
C SER A 40 4.87 14.32 -6.32
N GLU A 41 5.22 13.98 -5.07
CA GLU A 41 6.59 14.05 -4.54
C GLU A 41 7.42 12.85 -5.01
N GLU A 42 6.77 11.70 -5.20
CA GLU A 42 7.33 10.46 -5.73
C GLU A 42 7.37 10.43 -7.27
N LEU A 43 6.83 11.46 -7.94
CA LEU A 43 6.75 11.58 -9.40
C LEU A 43 6.03 10.39 -10.06
N ILE A 44 5.05 9.83 -9.38
CA ILE A 44 4.25 8.71 -9.88
C ILE A 44 2.90 9.21 -10.40
N SER A 45 2.50 8.72 -11.58
CA SER A 45 1.16 8.94 -12.11
C SER A 45 0.24 7.84 -11.59
N VAL A 46 -0.52 8.14 -10.54
CA VAL A 46 -1.52 7.24 -9.95
C VAL A 46 -2.87 7.93 -9.92
N ASN A 47 -3.93 7.14 -10.07
CA ASN A 47 -5.29 7.65 -9.94
C ASN A 47 -5.65 7.77 -8.44
N ASN A 48 -5.68 9.00 -7.94
CA ASN A 48 -5.95 9.28 -6.54
C ASN A 48 -7.42 9.54 -6.23
N THR A 49 -8.21 9.94 -7.22
CA THR A 49 -9.51 10.59 -7.01
C THR A 49 -10.69 9.68 -7.25
N THR A 50 -10.53 8.65 -8.08
CA THR A 50 -11.62 7.71 -8.37
C THR A 50 -11.64 6.56 -7.37
N ASP A 51 -12.84 6.11 -7.08
CA ASP A 51 -13.09 4.92 -6.27
C ASP A 51 -12.75 3.67 -7.06
N ARG A 52 -11.84 2.87 -6.49
CA ARG A 52 -11.31 1.64 -7.09
C ARG A 52 -10.94 0.65 -5.97
N PRO A 53 -10.71 -0.64 -6.27
CA PRO A 53 -10.08 -1.54 -5.32
C PRO A 53 -8.70 -1.01 -4.90
N ARG A 54 -8.36 -1.17 -3.63
CA ARG A 54 -7.07 -0.72 -3.06
C ARG A 54 -6.46 -1.78 -2.17
N SER A 55 -5.13 -1.85 -2.18
CA SER A 55 -4.37 -2.58 -1.17
C SER A 55 -3.38 -1.62 -0.50
N ALA A 56 -3.13 -1.79 0.79
CA ALA A 56 -2.18 -0.99 1.54
C ALA A 56 -1.55 -1.77 2.67
N ILE A 57 -0.39 -1.29 3.12
CA ILE A 57 0.27 -1.75 4.33
C ILE A 57 0.66 -0.55 5.19
N GLY A 58 0.46 -0.67 6.50
CA GLY A 58 0.86 0.33 7.47
C GLY A 58 1.25 -0.31 8.79
N HIS A 59 1.71 0.52 9.73
CA HIS A 59 1.95 0.10 11.09
C HIS A 59 1.52 1.16 12.10
N THR A 60 1.07 0.68 13.26
CA THR A 60 0.75 1.51 14.42
C THR A 60 2.01 1.86 15.22
N SER A 61 1.89 2.83 16.14
CA SER A 61 3.00 3.22 17.05
C SER A 61 3.49 2.09 17.96
N ASN A 62 2.64 1.10 18.27
CA ASN A 62 3.01 -0.09 19.05
C ASN A 62 3.49 -1.27 18.18
N GLY A 63 3.76 -1.04 16.89
CA GLY A 63 4.39 -2.02 16.00
C GLY A 63 3.44 -3.08 15.43
N ILE A 64 2.12 -2.87 15.50
CA ILE A 64 1.15 -3.75 14.83
C ILE A 64 1.16 -3.44 13.35
N ILE A 65 1.39 -4.46 12.51
CA ILE A 65 1.26 -4.35 11.06
C ILE A 65 -0.21 -4.44 10.66
N VAL A 66 -0.66 -3.48 9.87
CA VAL A 66 -1.99 -3.45 9.27
C VAL A 66 -1.86 -3.73 7.78
N LEU A 67 -2.49 -4.80 7.32
CA LEU A 67 -2.72 -5.08 5.90
C LEU A 67 -4.17 -4.78 5.60
N LEU A 68 -4.43 -3.93 4.60
CA LEU A 68 -5.77 -3.54 4.21
C LEU A 68 -5.98 -3.84 2.73
N ALA A 69 -7.03 -4.58 2.43
CA ALA A 69 -7.53 -4.77 1.07
C ALA A 69 -8.98 -4.28 1.03
N VAL A 70 -9.30 -3.46 0.03
CA VAL A 70 -10.61 -2.85 -0.15
C VAL A 70 -11.17 -3.32 -1.48
N GLU A 71 -12.32 -3.99 -1.41
CA GLU A 71 -13.10 -4.40 -2.58
C GLU A 71 -13.57 -3.18 -3.39
N GLY A 72 -13.59 -3.27 -4.71
CA GLY A 72 -14.06 -2.21 -5.60
C GLY A 72 -14.28 -2.69 -7.04
N ASP A 73 -14.61 -1.78 -7.95
CA ASP A 73 -14.93 -2.08 -9.36
C ASP A 73 -16.01 -3.18 -9.55
N ASN A 74 -16.80 -3.42 -8.50
CA ASN A 74 -17.81 -4.49 -8.42
C ASN A 74 -19.21 -3.87 -8.47
N SER A 75 -19.58 -3.44 -9.69
CA SER A 75 -20.88 -2.85 -10.00
C SER A 75 -22.05 -3.82 -9.70
N PRO A 76 -23.20 -3.32 -9.20
CA PRO A 76 -23.52 -1.91 -8.93
C PRO A 76 -23.15 -1.42 -7.52
N THR A 77 -22.68 -2.31 -6.63
CA THR A 77 -22.76 -2.08 -5.18
C THR A 77 -21.43 -1.63 -4.55
N TYR A 78 -20.28 -2.01 -5.13
CA TYR A 78 -18.97 -1.81 -4.51
C TYR A 78 -18.03 -1.09 -5.47
N PRO A 79 -18.05 0.26 -5.54
CA PRO A 79 -17.14 1.02 -6.40
C PRO A 79 -15.69 0.99 -5.89
N GLY A 80 -15.48 0.78 -4.60
CA GLY A 80 -14.16 0.88 -3.96
C GLY A 80 -13.95 2.23 -3.31
N ILE A 81 -12.69 2.65 -3.18
CA ILE A 81 -12.35 3.94 -2.54
C ILE A 81 -11.18 4.64 -3.23
N ASN A 82 -11.20 5.97 -3.15
CA ASN A 82 -10.09 6.83 -3.52
C ASN A 82 -8.94 6.79 -2.46
N LEU A 83 -7.77 7.35 -2.79
CA LEU A 83 -6.60 7.28 -1.89
C LEU A 83 -6.76 8.11 -0.61
N ASN A 84 -7.56 9.18 -0.64
CA ASN A 84 -7.83 9.98 0.55
C ASN A 84 -8.64 9.19 1.57
N ASN A 85 -9.69 8.50 1.13
CA ASN A 85 -10.48 7.60 1.98
C ASN A 85 -9.62 6.44 2.52
N LEU A 86 -8.77 5.85 1.68
CA LEU A 86 -7.84 4.81 2.11
C LEU A 86 -6.87 5.30 3.21
N ALA A 87 -6.30 6.50 3.04
CA ALA A 87 -5.42 7.11 4.03
C ALA A 87 -6.14 7.40 5.35
N ASN A 88 -7.37 7.92 5.29
CA ASN A 88 -8.22 8.11 6.48
C ASN A 88 -8.49 6.79 7.20
N MET A 89 -8.87 5.72 6.48
CA MET A 89 -9.10 4.41 7.10
C MET A 89 -7.85 3.87 7.82
N LEU A 90 -6.68 3.95 7.19
CA LEU A 90 -5.43 3.49 7.80
C LEU A 90 -5.06 4.33 9.03
N LYS A 91 -5.34 5.64 8.96
CA LYS A 91 -5.15 6.56 10.08
C LYS A 91 -6.09 6.26 11.25
N ASP A 92 -7.36 5.98 10.97
CA ASP A 92 -8.37 5.58 11.96
C ASP A 92 -8.05 4.22 12.59
N LEU A 93 -7.44 3.31 11.83
CA LEU A 93 -6.86 2.05 12.32
C LEU A 93 -5.57 2.25 13.16
N GLY A 94 -5.14 3.50 13.36
CA GLY A 94 -4.01 3.85 14.21
C GLY A 94 -2.65 3.80 13.53
N CYS A 95 -2.58 3.70 12.21
CA CYS A 95 -1.29 3.71 11.50
C CYS A 95 -0.61 5.07 11.67
N THR A 96 0.67 5.04 12.07
CA THR A 96 1.56 6.22 12.08
C THR A 96 2.30 6.38 10.76
N TYR A 97 2.52 5.27 10.05
CA TYR A 97 3.00 5.25 8.68
C TYR A 97 2.19 4.23 7.87
N ALA A 98 1.84 4.58 6.64
CA ALA A 98 1.19 3.67 5.72
C ALA A 98 1.50 4.04 4.27
N ILE A 99 1.59 3.01 3.42
CA ILE A 99 1.88 3.13 2.00
C ILE A 99 0.87 2.33 1.18
N ASN A 100 0.47 2.89 0.04
CA ASN A 100 -0.36 2.19 -0.92
C ASN A 100 0.44 1.08 -1.62
N LEU A 101 -0.20 -0.05 -1.87
CA LEU A 101 0.32 -1.15 -2.67
C LEU A 101 -0.42 -1.20 -4.02
N ASP A 102 -0.11 -2.20 -4.85
CA ASP A 102 -0.83 -2.37 -6.11
C ASP A 102 -2.34 -2.56 -5.87
N GLY A 103 -3.14 -1.91 -6.71
CA GLY A 103 -4.59 -1.77 -6.56
C GLY A 103 -5.36 -2.33 -7.76
N GLY A 104 -6.62 -1.89 -7.91
CA GLY A 104 -7.48 -2.37 -9.00
C GLY A 104 -7.65 -3.90 -8.97
N GLY A 105 -7.72 -4.53 -10.14
CA GLY A 105 -7.86 -5.99 -10.24
C GLY A 105 -6.77 -6.83 -9.57
N SER A 106 -5.63 -6.23 -9.19
CA SER A 106 -4.59 -6.89 -8.38
C SER A 106 -4.96 -7.00 -6.90
N THR A 107 -5.97 -6.26 -6.43
CA THR A 107 -6.39 -6.27 -5.02
C THR A 107 -7.01 -7.61 -4.66
N SER A 108 -6.33 -8.37 -3.81
CA SER A 108 -6.78 -9.66 -3.30
C SER A 108 -6.20 -9.87 -1.90
N MET A 109 -6.95 -10.55 -1.04
CA MET A 109 -6.50 -10.97 0.27
C MET A 109 -7.13 -12.32 0.62
N VAL A 110 -6.30 -13.22 1.15
CA VAL A 110 -6.70 -14.56 1.56
C VAL A 110 -6.27 -14.76 3.00
N VAL A 111 -7.21 -15.12 3.87
CA VAL A 111 -6.97 -15.40 5.29
C VAL A 111 -7.47 -16.81 5.58
N GLY A 112 -6.58 -17.69 6.07
CA GLY A 112 -6.94 -19.07 6.37
C GLY A 112 -7.46 -19.86 5.16
N GLY A 113 -6.97 -19.57 3.96
CA GLY A 113 -7.44 -20.18 2.70
C GLY A 113 -8.76 -19.63 2.17
N THR A 114 -9.37 -18.65 2.86
CA THR A 114 -10.62 -18.01 2.43
C THR A 114 -10.33 -16.62 1.90
N ARG A 115 -10.85 -16.31 0.71
CA ARG A 115 -10.74 -14.98 0.11
C ARG A 115 -11.63 -13.99 0.88
N THR A 116 -11.10 -12.82 1.21
CA THR A 116 -11.79 -11.80 2.04
C THR A 116 -12.37 -10.64 1.24
N VAL A 117 -11.97 -10.47 -0.03
CA VAL A 117 -12.48 -9.45 -0.95
C VAL A 117 -12.80 -10.08 -2.31
N ARG A 118 -13.86 -9.63 -3.00
CA ARG A 118 -14.10 -10.04 -4.39
C ARG A 118 -13.23 -9.21 -5.34
N PRO A 119 -12.36 -9.82 -6.18
CA PRO A 119 -11.52 -9.08 -7.12
C PRO A 119 -12.33 -8.25 -8.12
N GLY A 120 -11.84 -7.05 -8.46
CA GLY A 120 -12.52 -6.11 -9.37
C GLY A 120 -12.59 -6.56 -10.84
N ASP A 121 -11.79 -7.55 -11.26
CA ASP A 121 -11.77 -8.08 -12.62
C ASP A 121 -12.89 -9.12 -12.85
N GLY A 122 -14.14 -8.70 -12.61
CA GLY A 122 -15.31 -9.58 -12.73
C GLY A 122 -15.36 -10.69 -11.68
N GLY A 123 -14.63 -10.55 -10.56
CA GLY A 123 -14.47 -11.58 -9.54
C GLY A 123 -13.31 -12.54 -9.77
N ASN A 124 -12.53 -12.37 -10.85
CA ASN A 124 -11.37 -13.21 -11.14
C ASN A 124 -10.11 -12.61 -10.53
N GLU A 125 -9.29 -13.45 -9.90
CA GLU A 125 -8.01 -13.02 -9.34
C GLU A 125 -6.98 -12.83 -10.46
N ARG A 126 -6.36 -11.65 -10.48
CA ARG A 126 -5.29 -11.33 -11.44
C ARG A 126 -3.96 -11.88 -10.93
N GLY A 127 -3.16 -12.44 -11.84
CA GLY A 127 -1.77 -12.79 -11.54
C GLY A 127 -0.97 -11.53 -11.19
N VAL A 128 -0.29 -11.54 -10.04
CA VAL A 128 0.56 -10.45 -9.56
C VAL A 128 2.02 -10.89 -9.53
N ILE A 129 2.94 -9.93 -9.64
CA ILE A 129 4.40 -10.19 -9.66
C ILE A 129 4.94 -10.49 -8.25
N SER A 130 4.33 -9.92 -7.22
CA SER A 130 4.74 -10.10 -5.83
C SER A 130 3.55 -10.02 -4.87
N ALA A 131 3.69 -10.59 -3.68
CA ALA A 131 2.69 -10.57 -2.63
C ALA A 131 3.35 -10.49 -1.25
N VAL A 132 2.65 -9.88 -0.28
CA VAL A 132 3.02 -9.94 1.14
C VAL A 132 2.41 -11.20 1.76
N ILE A 133 3.23 -12.04 2.37
CA ILE A 133 2.77 -13.28 3.04
C ILE A 133 3.12 -13.20 4.51
N ILE A 134 2.11 -13.31 5.37
CA ILE A 134 2.29 -13.48 6.81
C ILE A 134 2.19 -14.97 7.14
N LYS A 135 3.31 -15.55 7.54
CA LYS A 135 3.40 -16.97 7.91
C LYS A 135 3.64 -17.10 9.41
N ARG A 136 2.89 -17.97 10.07
CA ARG A 136 3.19 -18.38 11.46
C ARG A 136 4.55 -19.08 11.47
N LYS A 137 5.41 -18.71 12.42
CA LYS A 137 6.67 -19.43 12.67
C LYS A 137 6.41 -20.88 13.05
#